data_AF-A0A496AC70-F1
#
_entry.id   AF-A0A496AC70-F1
#
_cell.length_a   1.000
_cell.length_b   1.000
_cell.length_c   1.000
_cell.angle_alpha   90.00
_cell.angle_beta   90.00
_cell.angle_gamma   90.00
#
_symmetry.space_group_name_H-M   'P 1'
#
loop_
_entity.id
_entity.type
_entity.pdbx_description
1 polymer ?
#
loop_
_entity_poly.entity_id
_entity_poly.type
_entity_poly.pdbx_seq_one_letter_code
_entity_poly.pdbx_strand_id
1 'polypeptide(L)'
;MKQIVTHANPDLDAIVSAWLAQDFLFQGQASEVLFVSRKVPEKFMLHADCLVDVGNTYCPEAYRFDHKPPAFQNRNSTCATRLIWKYLLSIGVAVAHLEPLVEITYQGDTHRNSSALKQSRLNGPHAALTQLKTEYRDTTEVYQQMVLWLRSYTKNL
;
A
#
# COMPACT_ATOMS: atom_id res chain seq x y z
N MET A 1 14.08 5.90 -13.39
CA MET A 1 13.50 5.83 -12.03
C MET A 1 12.11 5.27 -12.17
N LYS A 2 11.72 4.28 -11.37
CA LYS A 2 10.39 3.67 -11.39
C LYS A 2 9.37 4.56 -10.68
N GLN A 3 8.23 4.80 -11.30
CA GLN A 3 7.16 5.62 -10.73
C GLN A 3 6.04 4.75 -10.16
N ILE A 4 5.92 4.75 -8.84
CA ILE A 4 4.83 4.10 -8.10
C ILE A 4 3.83 5.18 -7.73
N VAL A 5 2.59 5.08 -8.20
CA VAL A 5 1.57 6.09 -7.96
C VAL A 5 0.50 5.55 -7.02
N THR A 6 0.17 6.34 -6.01
CA THR A 6 -0.95 6.09 -5.09
C THR A 6 -1.70 7.38 -4.75
N HIS A 7 -2.78 7.29 -4.00
CA HIS A 7 -3.61 8.45 -3.71
C HIS A 7 -3.03 9.35 -2.60
N ALA A 8 -3.25 10.65 -2.73
CA ALA A 8 -2.97 11.67 -1.73
C ALA A 8 -3.86 11.46 -0.49
N ASN A 9 -3.37 11.88 0.68
CA ASN A 9 -3.91 11.51 1.99
C ASN A 9 -3.97 9.97 2.17
N PRO A 10 -2.83 9.26 1.98
CA PRO A 10 -2.79 7.81 1.94
C PRO A 10 -3.26 7.21 3.26
N ASP A 11 -4.11 6.20 3.22
CA ASP A 11 -4.35 5.35 4.39
C ASP A 11 -3.28 4.25 4.47
N LEU A 12 -3.44 3.30 5.40
CA LEU A 12 -2.46 2.25 5.57
C LEU A 12 -2.35 1.35 4.34
N ASP A 13 -3.45 1.14 3.61
CA ASP A 13 -3.43 0.29 2.40
C ASP A 13 -2.61 0.95 1.29
N ALA A 14 -2.79 2.24 1.07
CA ALA A 14 -1.99 3.03 0.13
C ALA A 14 -0.49 3.03 0.50
N ILE A 15 -0.15 3.21 1.78
CA ILE A 15 1.26 3.20 2.24
C ILE A 15 1.87 1.82 2.05
N VAL A 16 1.24 0.77 2.58
CA VAL A 16 1.85 -0.57 2.62
C VAL A 16 1.94 -1.15 1.21
N SER A 17 0.94 -0.95 0.35
CA SER A 17 1.03 -1.40 -1.05
C SER A 17 2.11 -0.66 -1.83
N ALA A 18 2.30 0.66 -1.62
CA ALA A 18 3.40 1.41 -2.23
C ALA A 18 4.77 0.95 -1.72
N TRP A 19 4.89 0.68 -0.43
CA TRP A 19 6.12 0.14 0.16
C TRP A 19 6.46 -1.25 -0.40
N LEU A 20 5.45 -2.14 -0.54
CA LEU A 20 5.64 -3.45 -1.18
C LEU A 20 6.15 -3.32 -2.62
N ALA A 21 5.61 -2.36 -3.38
CA ALA A 21 6.09 -2.07 -4.72
C ALA A 21 7.54 -1.56 -4.71
N GLN A 22 7.87 -0.65 -3.80
CA GLN A 22 9.19 -0.02 -3.73
C GLN A 22 10.28 -1.00 -3.29
N ASP A 23 10.08 -1.72 -2.18
CA ASP A 23 11.14 -2.52 -1.55
C ASP A 23 11.24 -3.93 -2.13
N PHE A 24 10.16 -4.46 -2.73
CA PHE A 24 10.10 -5.85 -3.18
C PHE A 24 9.85 -6.00 -4.68
N LEU A 25 8.87 -5.29 -5.26
CA LEU A 25 8.59 -5.39 -6.70
C LEU A 25 9.71 -4.76 -7.54
N PHE A 26 10.17 -3.57 -7.15
CA PHE A 26 11.25 -2.84 -7.81
C PHE A 26 12.56 -2.90 -7.03
N GLN A 27 12.79 -3.99 -6.29
CA GLN A 27 14.01 -4.18 -5.50
C GLN A 27 15.27 -3.94 -6.36
N GLY A 28 16.21 -3.14 -5.83
CA GLY A 28 17.45 -2.80 -6.52
C GLY A 28 17.31 -1.76 -7.64
N GLN A 29 16.11 -1.26 -7.92
CA GLN A 29 15.87 -0.21 -8.91
C GLN A 29 15.56 1.12 -8.21
N ALA A 30 16.11 2.22 -8.72
CA ALA A 30 15.75 3.55 -8.24
C ALA A 30 14.25 3.80 -8.50
N SER A 31 13.48 4.09 -7.47
CA SER A 31 12.03 4.29 -7.52
C SER A 31 11.60 5.50 -6.68
N GLU A 32 10.49 6.12 -7.07
CA GLU A 32 9.81 7.18 -6.34
C GLU A 32 8.33 6.84 -6.15
N VAL A 33 7.75 7.33 -5.04
CA VAL A 33 6.31 7.24 -4.78
C VAL A 33 5.68 8.61 -4.99
N LEU A 34 4.71 8.65 -5.90
CA LEU A 34 3.99 9.86 -6.27
C LEU A 34 2.56 9.81 -5.71
N PHE A 35 2.18 10.87 -5.00
CA PHE A 35 0.86 11.02 -4.42
C PHE A 35 -0.02 11.89 -5.31
N VAL A 36 -1.12 11.33 -5.80
CA VAL A 36 -2.04 12.02 -6.73
C VAL A 36 -3.45 12.09 -6.16
N SER A 37 -4.29 12.98 -6.66
CA SER A 37 -5.71 12.94 -6.29
C SER A 37 -6.34 11.61 -6.71
N ARG A 38 -7.47 11.22 -6.09
CA ARG A 38 -8.17 9.96 -6.43
C ARG A 38 -8.56 9.87 -7.91
N LYS A 39 -8.79 11.00 -8.56
CA LYS A 39 -8.94 11.06 -10.02
C LYS A 39 -7.55 11.11 -10.64
N VAL A 40 -7.00 9.94 -10.93
CA VAL A 40 -5.65 9.80 -11.48
C VAL A 40 -5.57 10.53 -12.83
N PRO A 41 -4.61 11.45 -13.01
CA PRO A 41 -4.33 12.04 -14.31
C PRO A 41 -4.02 10.98 -15.38
N GLU A 42 -4.53 11.17 -16.59
CA GLU A 42 -4.36 10.21 -17.71
C GLU A 42 -2.89 9.85 -17.97
N LYS A 43 -1.98 10.82 -17.86
CA LYS A 43 -0.54 10.59 -17.98
C LYS A 43 -0.03 9.47 -17.05
N PHE A 44 -0.54 9.40 -15.82
CA PHE A 44 -0.14 8.38 -14.85
C PHE A 44 -0.85 7.05 -15.12
N MET A 45 -2.11 7.08 -15.57
CA MET A 45 -2.80 5.87 -15.99
C MET A 45 -2.02 5.12 -17.07
N LEU A 46 -1.50 5.86 -18.06
CA LEU A 46 -0.80 5.31 -19.23
C LEU A 46 0.68 5.01 -18.99
N HIS A 47 1.38 5.84 -18.21
CA HIS A 47 2.85 5.82 -18.17
C HIS A 47 3.47 5.50 -16.81
N ALA A 48 2.70 5.44 -15.72
CA ALA A 48 3.26 5.01 -14.44
C ALA A 48 3.73 3.55 -14.52
N ASP A 49 4.88 3.26 -13.91
CA ASP A 49 5.39 1.88 -13.81
C ASP A 49 4.47 1.02 -12.93
N CYS A 50 3.85 1.60 -11.90
CA CYS A 50 2.94 0.89 -10.99
C CYS A 50 1.86 1.82 -10.45
N LEU A 51 0.61 1.32 -10.36
CA LEU A 51 -0.49 1.98 -9.65
C LEU A 51 -0.93 1.10 -8.48
N VAL A 52 -0.97 1.66 -7.28
CA VAL A 52 -1.43 0.97 -6.06
C VAL A 52 -2.48 1.79 -5.32
N ASP A 53 -3.56 1.13 -4.95
CA ASP A 53 -4.75 1.71 -4.31
C ASP A 53 -5.37 2.92 -5.03
N VAL A 54 -5.17 3.00 -6.36
CA VAL A 54 -5.65 4.11 -7.16
C VAL A 54 -5.86 3.69 -8.62
N GLY A 55 -6.73 4.42 -9.33
CA GLY A 55 -6.95 4.24 -10.77
C GLY A 55 -8.01 3.20 -11.13
N ASN A 56 -8.62 2.55 -10.14
CA ASN A 56 -9.77 1.66 -10.28
C ASN A 56 -9.54 0.50 -11.27
N THR A 57 -8.30 0.02 -11.37
CA THR A 57 -7.88 -1.06 -12.27
C THR A 57 -7.13 -2.16 -11.53
N TYR A 58 -7.33 -3.40 -11.96
CA TYR A 58 -6.56 -4.56 -11.52
C TYR A 58 -6.02 -5.30 -12.74
N CYS A 59 -4.70 -5.29 -12.89
CA CYS A 59 -3.96 -5.93 -13.97
C CYS A 59 -2.54 -6.19 -13.44
N PRO A 60 -2.30 -7.33 -12.77
CA PRO A 60 -1.02 -7.64 -12.14
C PRO A 60 0.17 -7.59 -13.09
N GLU A 61 -0.02 -8.02 -14.34
CA GLU A 61 1.01 -8.05 -15.39
C GLU A 61 1.43 -6.64 -15.81
N ALA A 62 0.56 -5.65 -15.60
CA ALA A 62 0.84 -4.22 -15.79
C ALA A 62 1.04 -3.47 -14.47
N TYR A 63 1.24 -4.19 -13.34
CA TYR A 63 1.43 -3.62 -12.00
C TYR A 63 0.34 -2.62 -11.60
N ARG A 64 -0.93 -3.00 -11.84
CA ARG A 64 -2.11 -2.23 -11.42
C ARG A 64 -2.83 -2.99 -10.31
N PHE A 65 -2.86 -2.40 -9.11
CA PHE A 65 -3.37 -3.03 -7.90
C PHE A 65 -4.34 -2.08 -7.17
N ASP A 66 -5.55 -1.91 -7.71
CA ASP A 66 -6.67 -1.27 -7.01
C ASP A 66 -7.81 -2.28 -6.80
N HIS A 67 -8.55 -2.09 -5.72
CA HIS A 67 -9.66 -2.93 -5.28
C HIS A 67 -11.02 -2.22 -5.44
N LYS A 68 -11.03 -0.96 -5.86
CA LYS A 68 -12.25 -0.15 -6.05
C LYS A 68 -12.89 -0.44 -7.42
N PRO A 69 -14.24 -0.38 -7.56
CA PRO A 69 -14.91 -0.58 -8.85
C PRO A 69 -14.38 0.37 -9.94
N PRO A 70 -14.21 -0.09 -11.19
CA PRO A 70 -14.65 -1.38 -11.72
C PRO A 70 -13.70 -2.56 -11.52
N ALA A 71 -12.49 -2.37 -10.95
CA ALA A 71 -11.53 -3.46 -10.74
C ALA A 71 -12.14 -4.67 -10.02
N PHE A 72 -12.89 -4.40 -8.95
CA PHE A 72 -13.70 -5.37 -8.23
C PHE A 72 -15.09 -4.80 -7.99
N GLN A 73 -16.13 -5.62 -8.16
CA GLN A 73 -17.51 -5.21 -7.91
C GLN A 73 -17.74 -4.83 -6.44
N ASN A 74 -17.21 -5.65 -5.52
CA ASN A 74 -17.25 -5.40 -4.09
C ASN A 74 -15.88 -4.91 -3.61
N ARG A 75 -15.79 -3.60 -3.30
CA ARG A 75 -14.58 -2.98 -2.76
C ARG A 75 -14.08 -3.58 -1.44
N ASN A 76 -14.93 -4.28 -0.67
CA ASN A 76 -14.55 -4.89 0.60
C ASN A 76 -14.06 -6.34 0.44
N SER A 77 -14.03 -6.89 -0.78
CA SER A 77 -13.58 -8.26 -1.03
C SER A 77 -12.07 -8.45 -0.82
N THR A 78 -11.29 -7.38 -1.00
CA THR A 78 -9.83 -7.36 -0.88
C THR A 78 -9.37 -5.91 -0.66
N CYS A 79 -8.06 -5.71 -0.50
CA CYS A 79 -7.40 -4.40 -0.48
C CYS A 79 -6.17 -4.43 -1.41
N ALA A 80 -5.59 -3.28 -1.76
CA ALA A 80 -4.44 -3.17 -2.66
C ALA A 80 -3.21 -3.91 -2.13
N THR A 81 -2.95 -3.82 -0.82
CA THR A 81 -1.84 -4.51 -0.14
C THR A 81 -1.89 -6.02 -0.36
N ARG A 82 -3.07 -6.63 -0.19
CA ARG A 82 -3.26 -8.07 -0.43
C ARG A 82 -3.03 -8.44 -1.89
N LEU A 83 -3.46 -7.58 -2.82
CA LEU A 83 -3.33 -7.84 -4.25
C LEU A 83 -1.86 -7.88 -4.69
N ILE A 84 -1.07 -6.88 -4.32
CA ILE A 84 0.36 -6.85 -4.64
C ILE A 84 1.14 -7.92 -3.88
N TRP A 85 0.82 -8.19 -2.61
CA TRP A 85 1.46 -9.26 -1.84
C TRP A 85 1.28 -10.64 -2.48
N LYS A 86 0.04 -10.98 -2.89
CA LYS A 86 -0.24 -12.23 -3.61
C LYS A 86 0.52 -12.31 -4.94
N TYR A 87 0.60 -11.20 -5.66
CA TYR A 87 1.37 -11.15 -6.90
C TYR A 87 2.87 -11.41 -6.65
N LEU A 88 3.47 -10.74 -5.66
CA LEU A 88 4.87 -10.94 -5.27
C LEU A 88 5.14 -12.41 -4.89
N LEU A 89 4.26 -13.04 -4.11
CA LEU A 89 4.36 -14.48 -3.84
C LEU A 89 4.31 -15.32 -5.11
N SER A 90 3.40 -15.01 -6.04
CA SER A 90 3.23 -15.77 -7.28
C SER A 90 4.44 -15.72 -8.21
N ILE A 91 5.25 -14.66 -8.13
CA ILE A 91 6.49 -14.50 -8.90
C ILE A 91 7.74 -14.92 -8.09
N GLY A 92 7.56 -15.57 -6.93
CA GLY A 92 8.64 -16.15 -6.12
C GLY A 92 9.38 -15.17 -5.22
N VAL A 93 8.86 -13.97 -4.98
CA VAL A 93 9.48 -13.00 -4.05
C VAL A 93 9.20 -13.43 -2.60
N ALA A 94 10.23 -13.39 -1.76
CA ALA A 94 10.19 -13.87 -0.38
C ALA A 94 9.49 -12.89 0.58
N VAL A 95 8.16 -12.74 0.45
CA VAL A 95 7.33 -11.84 1.28
C VAL A 95 6.29 -12.57 2.15
N ALA A 96 6.39 -13.89 2.27
CA ALA A 96 5.44 -14.67 3.08
C ALA A 96 5.38 -14.22 4.55
N HIS A 97 6.52 -13.86 5.13
CA HIS A 97 6.64 -13.33 6.49
C HIS A 97 5.84 -12.03 6.74
N LEU A 98 5.41 -11.33 5.68
CA LEU A 98 4.60 -10.10 5.79
C LEU A 98 3.11 -10.38 5.95
N GLU A 99 2.67 -11.65 5.95
CA GLU A 99 1.25 -12.01 6.10
C GLU A 99 0.56 -11.33 7.29
N PRO A 100 1.15 -11.24 8.51
CA PRO A 100 0.50 -10.56 9.63
C PRO A 100 0.23 -9.07 9.36
N LEU A 101 1.16 -8.38 8.69
CA LEU A 101 0.99 -6.98 8.28
C LEU A 101 -0.08 -6.85 7.18
N VAL A 102 -0.07 -7.75 6.21
CA VAL A 102 -1.05 -7.78 5.11
C VAL A 102 -2.46 -8.01 5.66
N GLU A 103 -2.61 -8.91 6.64
CA GLU A 103 -3.88 -9.18 7.28
C GLU A 103 -4.41 -7.96 8.03
N ILE A 104 -3.59 -7.33 8.87
CA ILE A 104 -4.06 -6.18 9.64
C ILE A 104 -4.42 -4.98 8.75
N THR A 105 -3.71 -4.78 7.65
CA THR A 105 -4.03 -3.75 6.66
C THR A 105 -5.36 -4.05 5.97
N TYR A 106 -5.59 -5.30 5.55
CA TYR A 106 -6.88 -5.71 4.98
C TYR A 106 -8.05 -5.52 5.95
N GLN A 107 -7.87 -5.90 7.22
CA GLN A 107 -8.88 -5.70 8.25
C GLN A 107 -9.18 -4.20 8.45
N GLY A 108 -8.16 -3.35 8.39
CA GLY A 108 -8.30 -1.89 8.46
C GLY A 108 -9.13 -1.30 7.33
N ASP A 109 -8.91 -1.77 6.11
CA ASP A 109 -9.57 -1.26 4.92
C ASP A 109 -11.02 -1.79 4.78
N THR A 110 -11.24 -3.07 5.04
CA THR A 110 -12.49 -3.79 4.70
C THR A 110 -13.38 -4.15 5.90
N HIS A 111 -12.80 -4.42 7.08
CA HIS A 111 -13.49 -4.93 8.28
C HIS A 111 -13.30 -4.00 9.49
N ARG A 112 -13.84 -2.79 9.35
CA ARG A 112 -13.57 -1.64 10.24
C ARG A 112 -13.92 -1.81 11.74
N ASN A 113 -14.51 -2.94 12.12
CA ASN A 113 -14.93 -3.28 13.48
C ASN A 113 -14.15 -4.44 14.11
N SER A 114 -13.15 -5.01 13.44
CA SER A 114 -12.40 -6.16 13.96
C SER A 114 -11.59 -5.82 15.23
N SER A 115 -11.41 -6.81 16.11
CA SER A 115 -10.57 -6.67 17.32
C SER A 115 -9.10 -6.38 16.95
N ALA A 116 -8.61 -7.04 15.91
CA ALA A 116 -7.27 -6.82 15.38
C ALA A 116 -7.06 -5.34 14.98
N LEU A 117 -8.01 -4.75 14.24
CA LEU A 117 -7.95 -3.34 13.88
C LEU A 117 -7.98 -2.42 15.10
N LYS A 118 -8.82 -2.71 16.09
CA LYS A 118 -8.84 -1.94 17.34
C LYS A 118 -7.47 -1.94 18.00
N GLN A 119 -6.81 -3.09 18.09
CA GLN A 119 -5.45 -3.18 18.64
C GLN A 119 -4.44 -2.41 17.80
N SER A 120 -4.49 -2.54 16.47
CA SER A 120 -3.57 -1.83 15.57
C SER A 120 -3.68 -0.30 15.65
N ARG A 121 -4.88 0.21 15.95
CA ARG A 121 -5.12 1.65 16.22
C ARG A 121 -4.59 2.13 17.56
N LEU A 122 -4.33 1.23 18.52
CA LEU A 122 -3.75 1.58 19.82
C LEU A 122 -2.23 1.61 19.77
N ASN A 123 -1.60 0.59 19.18
CA ASN A 123 -0.13 0.43 19.22
C ASN A 123 0.46 -0.32 18.01
N GLY A 124 -0.23 -0.35 16.88
CA GLY A 124 0.24 -1.01 15.65
C GLY A 124 0.44 -0.05 14.47
N PRO A 125 0.49 -0.59 13.24
CA PRO A 125 0.73 0.20 12.03
C PRO A 125 -0.24 1.37 11.83
N HIS A 126 -1.51 1.23 12.22
CA HIS A 126 -2.47 2.32 12.13
C HIS A 126 -2.15 3.46 13.11
N ALA A 127 -1.78 3.12 14.36
CA ALA A 127 -1.37 4.11 15.35
C ALA A 127 -0.11 4.88 14.89
N ALA A 128 0.88 4.16 14.36
CA ALA A 128 2.11 4.75 13.83
C ALA A 128 1.82 5.71 12.67
N LEU A 129 0.98 5.31 11.69
CA LEU A 129 0.60 6.20 10.59
C LEU A 129 -0.16 7.45 11.09
N THR A 130 -1.05 7.29 12.06
CA THR A 130 -1.75 8.43 12.67
C THR A 130 -0.78 9.39 13.33
N GLN A 131 0.17 8.89 14.12
CA GLN A 131 1.20 9.72 14.74
C GLN A 131 2.03 10.48 13.69
N LEU A 132 2.57 9.79 12.70
CA LEU A 132 3.38 10.41 11.65
C LEU A 132 2.63 11.50 10.88
N LYS A 133 1.34 11.31 10.62
CA LYS A 133 0.49 12.33 9.98
C LYS A 133 0.27 13.59 10.84
N THR A 134 0.48 13.51 12.15
CA THR A 134 0.44 14.69 13.04
C THR A 134 1.78 15.41 13.12
N GLU A 135 2.89 14.66 12.98
CA GLU A 135 4.24 15.19 13.05
C GLU A 135 4.69 15.84 11.73
N TYR A 136 4.27 15.26 10.60
CA TYR A 136 4.71 15.65 9.27
C TYR A 136 3.56 16.18 8.43
N ARG A 137 3.79 17.32 7.75
CA ARG A 137 2.80 17.96 6.87
C ARG A 137 2.86 17.46 5.43
N ASP A 138 4.06 17.10 4.96
CA ASP A 138 4.26 16.60 3.62
C ASP A 138 3.95 15.10 3.53
N THR A 139 3.17 14.71 2.52
CA THR A 139 2.75 13.30 2.37
C THR A 139 3.92 12.39 2.02
N THR A 140 4.90 12.89 1.26
CA THR A 140 6.11 12.13 0.91
C THR A 140 6.94 11.87 2.16
N GLU A 141 7.06 12.86 3.03
CA GLU A 141 7.74 12.71 4.32
C GLU A 141 7.03 11.70 5.23
N VAL A 142 5.69 11.78 5.36
CA VAL A 142 4.90 10.77 6.08
C VAL A 142 5.18 9.37 5.54
N TYR A 143 5.19 9.19 4.22
CA TYR A 143 5.49 7.90 3.60
C TYR A 143 6.91 7.42 3.90
N GLN A 144 7.91 8.29 3.76
CA GLN A 144 9.31 7.94 4.03
C GLN A 144 9.50 7.49 5.48
N GLN A 145 8.93 8.22 6.44
CA GLN A 145 9.00 7.84 7.85
C GLN A 145 8.24 6.53 8.12
N MET A 146 7.09 6.34 7.47
CA MET A 146 6.34 5.11 7.61
C MET A 146 7.09 3.90 7.03
N VAL A 147 7.83 4.06 5.94
CA VAL A 147 8.71 3.01 5.38
C VAL A 147 9.82 2.63 6.37
N LEU A 148 10.46 3.62 7.01
CA LEU A 148 11.48 3.35 8.04
C LEU A 148 10.88 2.58 9.22
N TRP A 149 9.68 2.98 9.65
CA TRP A 149 8.95 2.29 10.71
C TRP A 149 8.59 0.86 10.30
N LEU A 150 8.04 0.66 9.10
CA LEU A 150 7.66 -0.65 8.57
C LEU A 150 8.85 -1.61 8.51
N ARG A 151 9.99 -1.16 7.97
CA ARG A 151 11.23 -1.95 7.93
C ARG A 151 11.72 -2.37 9.32
N SER A 152 11.46 -1.57 10.34
CA SER A 152 11.78 -1.94 11.74
C SER A 152 10.76 -2.92 12.29
N TYR A 153 9.48 -2.63 12.09
CA TYR A 153 8.34 -3.43 12.56
C TYR A 153 8.36 -4.86 12.01
N THR A 154 8.64 -5.03 10.72
CA THR A 154 8.57 -6.33 10.04
C THR A 154 9.76 -7.24 10.28
N LYS A 155 10.83 -6.78 10.94
CA LYS A 155 11.96 -7.65 11.34
C LYS A 155 11.57 -8.70 12.37
N ASN A 156 10.49 -8.46 13.10
CA ASN A 156 10.02 -9.32 14.19
C ASN A 156 8.72 -10.05 13.83
N LEU A 157 8.34 -10.07 12.55
CA LEU A 157 7.19 -10.81 12.04
C LEU A 157 7.58 -12.19 11.52
#